data_AF-A0A977IFS5-F1
#
_entry.id   AF-A0A977IFS5-F1
#
_cell.length_a   1.000
_cell.length_b   1.000
_cell.length_c   1.000
_cell.angle_alpha   90.00
_cell.angle_beta   90.00
_cell.angle_gamma   90.00
#
_symmetry.space_group_name_H-M   'P 1'
#
loop_
_entity.id
_entity.type
_entity.pdbx_description
1 polymer ?
#
loop_
_entity_poly.entity_id
_entity_poly.type
_entity_poly.pdbx_seq_one_letter_code
_entity_poly.pdbx_strand_id
1 'polypeptide(L)'
;MKVSELCAMIQDSIRSGRYPLATETEKKFAGAIQVMLKSGTDDLKAKDIAIEVRVHDLYVVSNYVPNIQHLPGVIEAEIVDSYKMICRKIDRLDSGVQLKKL
;
A
#
# COMPACT_ATOMS: atom_id res chain seq x y z
N MET A 1 -4.00 6.19 -18.33
CA MET A 1 -3.21 5.24 -17.52
C MET A 1 -4.19 4.55 -16.61
N LYS A 2 -4.13 3.22 -16.55
CA LYS A 2 -4.99 2.44 -15.68
C LYS A 2 -4.51 2.55 -14.24
N VAL A 3 -5.42 2.50 -13.28
CA VAL A 3 -5.06 2.51 -11.86
C VAL A 3 -4.36 1.20 -11.50
N SER A 4 -4.80 0.08 -12.07
CA SER A 4 -4.19 -1.23 -11.92
C SER A 4 -2.73 -1.27 -12.38
N GLU A 5 -2.41 -0.60 -13.49
CA GLU A 5 -1.03 -0.46 -13.99
C GLU A 5 -0.16 0.32 -13.00
N LEU A 6 -0.67 1.44 -12.48
CA LEU A 6 0.02 2.23 -11.45
C LEU A 6 0.27 1.40 -10.18
N CYS A 7 -0.73 0.66 -9.71
CA CYS A 7 -0.62 -0.23 -8.56
C CYS A 7 0.49 -1.27 -8.75
N ALA A 8 0.52 -1.93 -9.92
CA ALA A 8 1.55 -2.90 -10.26
C ALA A 8 2.95 -2.29 -10.29
N MET A 9 3.11 -1.12 -10.91
CA MET A 9 4.39 -0.40 -10.97
C MET A 9 4.94 -0.07 -9.58
N ILE A 10 4.09 0.40 -8.66
CA ILE A 10 4.49 0.75 -7.30
C ILE A 10 4.82 -0.52 -6.50
N GLN A 11 4.00 -1.57 -6.63
CA GLN A 11 4.25 -2.87 -6.03
C GLN A 11 5.64 -3.42 -6.43
N ASP A 12 5.95 -3.40 -7.73
CA ASP A 12 7.23 -3.88 -8.25
C ASP A 12 8.39 -2.99 -7.83
N SER A 13 8.16 -1.68 -7.69
CA SER A 13 9.16 -0.73 -7.19
C SER A 13 9.51 -1.00 -5.72
N ILE A 14 8.53 -1.36 -4.88
CA ILE A 14 8.77 -1.78 -3.49
C ILE A 14 9.53 -3.11 -3.46
N ARG A 15 9.09 -4.10 -4.23
CA ARG A 15 9.72 -5.43 -4.30
C ARG A 15 11.17 -5.39 -4.78
N SER A 16 11.48 -4.49 -5.72
CA SER A 16 12.82 -4.32 -6.29
C SER A 16 13.75 -3.45 -5.44
N GLY A 17 13.27 -2.92 -4.31
CA GLY A 17 14.09 -2.09 -3.41
C GLY A 17 14.33 -0.66 -3.92
N ARG A 18 13.48 -0.13 -4.82
CA ARG A 18 13.58 1.26 -5.29
C ARG A 18 13.35 2.26 -4.17
N TYR A 19 12.52 1.92 -3.18
CA TYR A 19 12.30 2.74 -2.00
C TYR A 19 13.21 2.30 -0.85
N PRO A 20 13.74 3.23 -0.05
CA PRO A 20 14.52 2.87 1.13
C PRO A 20 13.62 2.19 2.16
N LEU A 21 13.94 0.93 2.46
CA LEU A 21 13.32 0.09 3.49
C LEU A 21 14.21 0.11 4.73
N ALA A 22 13.72 0.75 5.80
CA ALA A 22 14.53 1.11 6.96
C ALA A 22 14.62 -0.01 8.00
N THR A 23 13.62 -0.89 8.08
CA THR A 23 13.57 -1.96 9.08
C THR A 23 13.73 -3.34 8.44
N GLU A 24 14.18 -4.32 9.23
CA GLU A 24 14.28 -5.72 8.76
C GLU A 24 12.92 -6.29 8.38
N THR A 25 11.85 -5.87 9.05
CA THR A 25 10.47 -6.23 8.71
C THR A 25 10.04 -5.65 7.37
N GLU A 26 10.35 -4.38 7.11
CA GLU A 26 10.12 -3.77 5.79
C GLU A 26 10.88 -4.52 4.68
N LYS A 27 12.11 -4.99 4.92
CA LYS A 27 12.84 -5.78 3.92
C LYS A 27 12.24 -7.19 3.75
N LYS A 28 11.96 -7.87 4.86
CA LYS A 28 11.41 -9.24 4.92
C LYS A 28 10.08 -9.35 4.17
N PHE A 29 9.21 -8.37 4.33
CA PHE A 29 7.86 -8.41 3.75
C PHE A 29 7.72 -7.71 2.39
N ALA A 30 8.81 -7.16 1.83
CA ALA A 30 8.75 -6.47 0.54
C ALA A 30 8.21 -7.38 -0.57
N GLY A 31 8.61 -8.66 -0.56
CA GLY A 31 8.10 -9.67 -1.51
C GLY A 31 6.62 -10.04 -1.33
N ALA A 32 6.06 -9.78 -0.15
CA ALA A 32 4.70 -10.19 0.22
C ALA A 32 3.65 -9.09 0.02
N ILE A 33 4.07 -7.86 -0.31
CA ILE A 33 3.15 -6.75 -0.56
C ILE A 33 2.23 -7.05 -1.75
N GLN A 34 0.95 -6.70 -1.61
CA GLN A 34 -0.04 -6.66 -2.67
C GLN A 34 -0.65 -5.26 -2.74
N VAL A 35 -0.73 -4.69 -3.94
CA VAL A 35 -1.39 -3.40 -4.19
C VAL A 35 -2.51 -3.62 -5.21
N MET A 36 -3.76 -3.44 -4.79
CA MET A 36 -4.94 -3.85 -5.56
C MET A 36 -5.93 -2.70 -5.73
N LEU A 37 -6.42 -2.51 -6.95
CA LEU A 37 -7.62 -1.70 -7.20
C LEU A 37 -8.85 -2.41 -6.62
N LYS A 38 -9.67 -1.68 -5.87
CA LYS A 38 -10.92 -2.16 -5.26
C LYS A 38 -12.17 -1.52 -5.86
N SER A 39 -12.05 -0.36 -6.49
CA SER A 39 -13.17 0.26 -7.19
C SER A 39 -13.44 -0.41 -8.54
N GLY A 40 -14.65 -0.24 -9.05
CA GLY A 40 -15.11 -0.91 -10.28
C GLY A 40 -14.55 -0.30 -11.58
N THR A 41 -13.91 0.87 -11.50
CA THR A 41 -13.42 1.60 -12.67
C THR A 41 -11.90 1.70 -12.64
N ASP A 42 -11.26 1.22 -13.71
CA ASP A 42 -9.80 1.20 -13.84
C ASP A 42 -9.28 2.41 -14.66
N ASP A 43 -9.61 3.62 -14.20
CA ASP A 43 -9.18 4.88 -14.80
C ASP A 43 -8.81 5.89 -13.70
N LEU A 44 -7.65 6.53 -13.82
CA LEU A 44 -7.20 7.60 -12.91
C LEU A 44 -8.09 8.84 -12.93
N LYS A 45 -8.98 8.98 -13.91
CA LYS A 45 -9.99 10.05 -13.98
C LYS A 45 -11.33 9.65 -13.36
N ALA A 46 -11.44 8.43 -12.83
CA ALA A 46 -12.66 7.95 -12.19
C ALA A 46 -12.98 8.78 -10.93
N LYS A 47 -14.27 8.93 -10.62
CA LYS A 47 -14.75 9.70 -9.46
C LYS A 47 -14.43 9.02 -8.13
N ASP A 48 -14.23 7.71 -8.17
CA ASP A 48 -14.08 6.81 -7.05
C ASP A 48 -12.91 5.84 -7.32
N ILE A 49 -11.73 6.18 -6.80
CA ILE A 49 -10.57 5.29 -6.84
C ILE A 49 -10.35 4.76 -5.44
N ALA A 50 -10.47 3.44 -5.26
CA ALA A 50 -10.19 2.77 -4.01
C ALA A 50 -9.02 1.81 -4.20
N ILE A 51 -7.94 1.97 -3.44
CA ILE A 51 -6.75 1.11 -3.53
C ILE A 51 -6.51 0.46 -2.18
N GLU A 52 -6.29 -0.85 -2.20
CA GLU A 52 -5.91 -1.63 -1.04
C GLU A 52 -4.41 -1.96 -1.10
N VAL A 53 -3.70 -1.63 -0.02
CA VAL A 53 -2.32 -2.07 0.24
C VAL A 53 -2.37 -3.14 1.30
N ARG A 54 -1.86 -4.33 1.00
CA ARG A 54 -1.94 -5.50 1.87
C ARG A 54 -0.57 -6.16 2.05
N VAL A 55 -0.32 -6.64 3.26
CA VAL A 55 0.77 -7.57 3.61
C VAL A 55 0.15 -8.63 4.51
N HIS A 56 0.07 -9.88 4.03
CA HIS A 56 -0.66 -10.96 4.71
C HIS A 56 -2.10 -10.55 5.07
N ASP A 57 -2.44 -10.58 6.37
CA ASP A 57 -3.78 -10.30 6.89
C ASP A 57 -4.00 -8.82 7.25
N LEU A 58 -2.95 -8.00 7.15
CA LEU A 58 -3.03 -6.57 7.44
C LEU A 58 -3.13 -5.78 6.15
N TYR A 59 -4.08 -4.85 6.12
CA TYR A 59 -4.31 -4.02 4.95
C TYR A 59 -4.78 -2.61 5.32
N VAL A 60 -4.61 -1.69 4.37
CA VAL A 60 -5.10 -0.32 4.37
C VAL A 60 -5.88 -0.12 3.08
N VAL A 61 -7.06 0.50 3.14
CA VAL A 61 -7.81 0.92 1.95
C VAL A 61 -7.86 2.43 1.93
N SER A 62 -7.32 3.03 0.87
CA SER A 62 -7.31 4.46 0.64
C SER A 62 -8.26 4.81 -0.50
N ASN A 63 -9.00 5.91 -0.33
CA ASN A 63 -9.95 6.41 -1.32
C ASN A 63 -9.44 7.75 -1.87
N TYR A 64 -9.50 7.92 -3.18
CA TYR A 64 -9.03 9.10 -3.87
C TYR A 64 -10.12 9.71 -4.74
N VAL A 65 -10.06 11.03 -4.88
CA VAL A 65 -10.90 11.82 -5.79
C VAL A 65 -10.08 12.27 -7.00
N PRO A 66 -10.68 12.35 -8.21
CA PRO A 66 -9.93 12.56 -9.46
C PRO A 66 -9.29 13.95 -9.60
N ASN A 67 -9.69 14.92 -8.77
CA ASN A 67 -9.26 16.31 -8.89
C ASN A 67 -8.02 16.65 -8.04
N ILE A 68 -7.35 15.64 -7.48
CA ILE A 68 -6.09 15.84 -6.75
C ILE A 68 -4.99 16.14 -7.76
N GLN A 69 -4.30 17.27 -7.58
CA GLN A 69 -3.14 17.61 -8.40
C GLN A 69 -2.04 16.56 -8.20
N HIS A 70 -1.45 16.08 -9.29
CA HIS A 70 -0.44 15.01 -9.26
C HIS A 70 -0.92 13.71 -8.59
N LEU A 71 -2.20 13.37 -8.74
CA LEU A 71 -2.83 12.17 -8.17
C LEU A 71 -1.97 10.88 -8.26
N PRO A 72 -1.32 10.54 -9.39
CA PRO A 72 -0.47 9.34 -9.43
C PRO A 72 0.66 9.34 -8.41
N GLY A 73 1.33 10.48 -8.20
CA GLY A 73 2.40 10.62 -7.21
C GLY A 73 1.88 10.62 -5.78
N VAL A 74 0.66 11.13 -5.56
CA VAL A 74 -0.02 11.05 -4.25
C VAL A 74 -0.34 9.59 -3.91
N ILE A 75 -0.91 8.84 -4.86
CA ILE A 75 -1.19 7.41 -4.72
C ILE A 75 0.12 6.65 -4.42
N GLU A 76 1.20 6.94 -5.15
CA GLU A 76 2.51 6.34 -4.93
C GLU A 76 3.04 6.56 -3.50
N ALA A 77 3.07 7.81 -3.05
CA ALA A 77 3.54 8.14 -1.71
C ALA A 77 2.70 7.45 -0.63
N GLU A 78 1.38 7.48 -0.76
CA GLU A 78 0.47 6.89 0.23
C GLU A 78 0.55 5.35 0.26
N ILE A 79 0.79 4.69 -0.88
CA ILE A 79 1.02 3.25 -0.92
C ILE A 79 2.31 2.88 -0.16
N VAL A 80 3.40 3.62 -0.39
CA VAL A 80 4.68 3.40 0.31
C VAL A 80 4.52 3.63 1.81
N ASP A 81 3.82 4.69 2.21
CA ASP A 81 3.58 4.99 3.62
C ASP A 81 2.68 3.95 4.28
N SER A 82 1.63 3.48 3.59
CA SER A 82 0.75 2.41 4.05
C SER A 82 1.51 1.11 4.25
N TYR A 83 2.39 0.75 3.31
CA TYR A 83 3.27 -0.41 3.44
C TYR A 83 4.14 -0.34 4.70
N LYS A 84 4.84 0.79 4.90
CA LYS A 84 5.70 0.99 6.08
C LYS A 84 4.89 1.01 7.38
N MET A 85 3.67 1.57 7.35
CA MET A 85 2.76 1.55 8.49
C MET A 85 2.33 0.13 8.86
N ILE A 86 2.02 -0.71 7.86
CA ILE A 86 1.69 -2.12 8.07
C ILE A 86 2.89 -2.85 8.68
N CYS A 87 4.10 -2.65 8.16
CA CYS A 87 5.32 -3.26 8.71
C CYS A 87 5.54 -2.88 10.19
N ARG A 88 5.42 -1.59 10.54
CA ARG A 88 5.47 -1.14 11.95
C ARG A 88 4.39 -1.77 12.82
N LYS A 89 3.23 -2.13 12.25
CA LYS A 89 2.17 -2.82 12.99
C LYS A 89 2.52 -4.29 13.20
N ILE A 90 3.10 -4.96 12.20
CA ILE A 90 3.63 -6.33 12.32
C ILE A 90 4.68 -6.38 13.43
N ASP A 91 5.66 -5.47 13.43
CA ASP A 91 6.70 -5.41 14.46
C ASP A 91 6.13 -5.35 15.88
N ARG A 92 5.06 -4.57 16.08
CA ARG A 92 4.39 -4.45 17.39
C ARG A 92 3.62 -5.70 17.79
N LEU A 93 3.01 -6.41 16.83
CA LEU A 93 2.32 -7.67 17.08
C LEU A 93 3.31 -8.78 17.42
N ASP A 94 4.43 -8.87 16.69
CA ASP A 94 5.50 -9.85 16.95
C ASP A 94 6.20 -9.59 18.29
N SER A 95 6.31 -8.32 18.70
CA SER A 95 6.87 -7.91 20.00
C SER A 95 5.93 -8.14 21.20
N GLY A 96 4.82 -8.87 21.03
CA GLY A 96 3.96 -9.30 22.13
C GLY A 96 2.98 -8.25 22.64
N VAL A 97 2.66 -7.21 21.86
CA VAL A 97 1.46 -6.40 22.12
C VAL A 97 0.24 -7.27 21.80
N GLN A 98 -0.15 -8.13 22.75
CA GLN A 98 -1.38 -8.88 22.69
C GLN A 98 -2.54 -7.88 22.64
N LEU A 99 -3.14 -7.71 21.47
CA LEU A 99 -4.50 -7.19 21.39
C LEU A 99 -5.35 -8.16 22.20
N LYS A 100 -5.80 -7.74 23.39
CA LYS A 100 -6.81 -8.46 24.16
C LYS A 100 -7.93 -8.81 23.18
N LYS A 101 -8.13 -10.10 22.95
CA LYS A 101 -9.31 -10.59 22.23
C LYS A 101 -10.52 -10.01 22.98
N LEU A 102 -11.30 -9.16 22.31
CA LEU A 102 -12.61 -8.70 22.78
C LEU A 102 -13.56 -9.89 22.81
#